data_AF-A0A1N6HC03-F1
#
_entry.id   AF-A0A1N6HC03-F1
#
_cell.length_a   1.000
_cell.length_b   1.000
_cell.length_c   1.000
_cell.angle_alpha   90.00
_cell.angle_beta   90.00
_cell.angle_gamma   90.00
#
_symmetry.space_group_name_H-M   'P 1'
#
loop_
_entity.id
_entity.type
_entity.pdbx_description
1 polymer ?
#
loop_
_entity_poly.entity_id
_entity_poly.type
_entity_poly.pdbx_seq_one_letter_code
_entity_poly.pdbx_strand_id
1 'polypeptide(L)' 'MFRLLKVLVFLLIIGFVGLVGFAYLGDLSPDQADVTQSLTLDVD' A
#
# COMPACT_ATOMS: atom_id res chain seq x y z
N MET A 1 34.16 11.94 12.45
CA MET A 1 32.94 12.75 12.23
C MET A 1 32.32 12.53 10.85
N PHE A 2 33.08 12.70 9.75
CA PHE A 2 32.56 12.48 8.39
C PHE A 2 32.00 11.06 8.11
N ARG A 3 32.54 10.02 8.76
CA ARG A 3 32.02 8.64 8.66
C ARG A 3 30.60 8.49 9.22
N LEU A 4 30.31 9.12 10.37
CA LEU A 4 28.97 9.10 10.97
C LEU A 4 27.97 9.89 10.13
N LEU A 5 28.38 11.03 9.58
CA LEU A 5 27.54 11.82 8.67
C LEU A 5 27.13 11.01 7.43
N LYS A 6 28.06 10.25 6.83
CA LYS A 6 27.75 9.38 5.68
C LYS A 6 26.70 8.31 6.03
N VAL A 7 26.84 7.68 7.20
CA VAL A 7 25.86 6.68 7.67
C VAL A 7 24.50 7.35 7.89
N LEU A 8 24.47 8.53 8.49
CA LEU A 8 23.23 9.25 8.73
C LEU A 8 22.52 9.62 7.42
N VAL A 9 23.25 10.12 6.42
CA VAL A 9 22.72 10.41 5.08
C VAL A 9 22.19 9.14 4.41
N PHE A 10 22.93 8.04 4.51
CA PHE A 10 22.50 6.75 3.97
C PHE A 10 21.19 6.26 4.59
N LEU A 11 21.07 6.35 5.92
CA LEU A 11 19.83 6.01 6.63
C LEU A 11 18.68 6.94 6.22
N LEU A 12 18.96 8.23 6.04
CA LEU A 12 17.97 9.21 5.59
C LEU A 12 17.42 8.86 4.20
N ILE A 13 18.30 8.48 3.27
CA ILE A 13 17.91 8.06 1.92
C ILE A 13 17.06 6.79 1.98
N ILE A 14 17.48 5.78 2.73
CA ILE A 14 16.70 4.52 2.85
C ILE A 14 15.33 4.79 3.48
N GLY A 15 15.28 5.55 4.57
CA GLY A 15 14.03 5.92 5.22
C GLY A 15 13.11 6.69 4.27
N PHE A 16 13.67 7.64 3.52
CA PHE A 16 12.92 8.40 2.52
C PHE A 16 12.38 7.51 1.40
N VAL A 17 13.19 6.59 0.85
CA VAL A 17 12.73 5.63 -0.17
C VAL A 17 11.61 4.74 0.39
N GLY A 18 11.71 4.29 1.64
CA GLY A 18 10.66 3.51 2.28
C GLY A 18 9.36 4.29 2.42
N LEU A 19 9.43 5.55 2.84
CA LEU A 19 8.25 6.43 2.95
C LEU A 19 7.62 6.72 1.59
N VAL A 20 8.44 7.06 0.59
CA VAL A 20 7.97 7.30 -0.78
C VAL A 20 7.33 6.04 -1.36
N GLY A 21 7.98 4.88 -1.21
CA GLY A 21 7.42 3.61 -1.65
C GLY A 21 6.08 3.31 -0.98
N PHE A 22 6.02 3.40 0.35
CA PHE A 22 4.77 3.23 1.10
C PHE A 22 3.65 4.15 0.62
N ALA A 23 3.93 5.44 0.44
CA ALA A 23 2.95 6.41 -0.05
C ALA A 23 2.54 6.15 -1.52
N TYR A 24 3.47 5.67 -2.35
CA TYR A 24 3.21 5.37 -3.75
C TYR A 24 2.27 4.17 -3.94
N LEU A 25 2.36 3.16 -3.06
CA LEU A 25 1.45 2.00 -3.13
C LEU A 25 -0.02 2.37 -2.91
N GLY A 26 -0.30 3.48 -2.21
CA GLY A 26 -1.67 4.01 -2.08
C GLY A 26 -2.63 3.05 -1.37
N ASP A 27 -3.92 3.14 -1.74
CA ASP A 27 -4.92 2.19 -1.27
C ASP A 27 -4.80 0.88 -2.04
N LEU A 28 -4.44 -0.19 -1.33
CA LEU A 28 -4.30 -1.55 -1.88
C LEU A 28 -5.55 -2.40 -1.65
N SER A 29 -6.64 -1.79 -1.17
CA SER A 29 -7.92 -2.49 -1.04
C SER A 29 -8.39 -2.93 -2.43
N PRO A 30 -8.88 -4.16 -2.57
CA PRO A 30 -9.44 -4.60 -3.84
C PRO A 30 -10.66 -3.74 -4.19
N ASP A 31 -10.81 -3.41 -5.47
CA ASP A 31 -11.99 -2.72 -5.95
C ASP A 31 -13.24 -3.57 -5.66
N GLN A 32 -14.18 -2.99 -4.91
CA GLN A 32 -15.44 -3.64 -4.59
C GLN A 32 -16.43 -3.36 -5.71
N ALA A 33 -17.04 -4.43 -6.23
CA ALA A 33 -18.14 -4.35 -7.18
C ALA A 33 -19.41 -4.91 -6.53
N ASP A 34 -20.50 -4.17 -6.64
CA ASP A 34 -21.81 -4.65 -6.23
C ASP A 34 -22.28 -5.73 -7.22
N VAL A 35 -22.51 -6.94 -6.71
CA VAL A 35 -23.04 -8.06 -7.50
C VAL A 35 -24.51 -8.27 -7.13
N THR A 36 -25.41 -7.96 -8.08
CA THR A 36 -26.84 -8.27 -7.95
C THR A 36 -27.18 -9.49 -8.82
N GLN A 37 -27.69 -10.55 -8.19
CA GLN A 37 -28.20 -11.72 -8.90
C GLN A 37 -29.70 -11.86 -8.65
N SER A 38 -30.44 -12.12 -9.72
CA SER A 38 -31.86 -12.46 -9.62
C SER A 38 -31.97 -13.90 -9.12
N LEU A 39 -32.69 -14.10 -8.01
CA LEU A 39 -32.99 -15.41 -7.44
C LEU A 39 -34.41 -15.80 -7.85
N THR A 40 -34.56 -16.99 -8.41
CA THR A 40 -35.87 -17.64 -8.53
C THR A 40 -36.14 -18.36 -7.22
N LEU A 41 -37.21 -17.97 -6.53
CA LEU A 41 -37.68 -18.68 -5.34
C LEU A 41 -38.46 -19.93 -5.80
N ASP A 42 -37.91 -21.10 -5.51
CA ASP A 42 -38.57 -22.39 -5.73
C ASP A 42 -39.27 -22.82 -4.44
N VAL A 43 -40.58 -23.05 -4.49
CA VAL A 43 -41.39 -23.44 -3.33
C VAL A 43 -42.25 -24.63 -3.73
N ASP A 44 -41.98 -25.79 -3.10
CA ASP A 44 -42.79 -27.02 -3.18
C ASP A 44 -43.97 -27.01 -2.20
#